data_AF-A0A958D5L4-F1
#
_entry.id   AF-A0A958D5L4-F1
#
_cell.length_a   1.000
_cell.length_b   1.000
_cell.length_c   1.000
_cell.angle_alpha   90.00
_cell.angle_beta   90.00
_cell.angle_gamma   90.00
#
_symmetry.space_group_name_H-M   'P 1'
#
loop_
_entity.id
_entity.type
_entity.pdbx_description
1 polymer ?
#
loop_
_entity_poly.entity_id
_entity_poly.type
_entity_poly.pdbx_seq_one_letter_code
_entity_poly.pdbx_strand_id
1 'polypeptide(L)'
;MPTLKGYACWIEGYEHDPAYQVATKASKARAAYWRDLRDVCPDLKIFEVHVRRAPSHDVTFPDLPSDACDISDRERDIILHTFGGGSHIQPHQWGYRNHYCCAPGEPILNGLVARGLMTGPHGADKNGDTGMWVGAFFYLTDKGKMVARALIGQREAA
;
A
#
# COMPACT_ATOMS: atom_id res chain seq x y z
N MET A 1 -8.90 -14.76 -5.16
CA MET A 1 -8.38 -13.88 -4.08
C MET A 1 -6.90 -14.14 -3.77
N PRO A 2 -6.00 -13.24 -4.21
CA PRO A 2 -4.59 -13.28 -3.87
C PRO A 2 -4.38 -13.19 -2.35
N THR A 3 -3.37 -13.87 -1.81
CA THR A 3 -3.10 -13.90 -0.35
C THR A 3 -1.60 -13.77 -0.07
N LEU A 4 -1.25 -12.83 0.81
CA LEU A 4 0.07 -12.77 1.43
C LEU A 4 0.07 -13.56 2.73
N LYS A 5 1.12 -14.35 2.94
CA LYS A 5 1.26 -15.21 4.11
C LYS A 5 1.85 -14.42 5.28
N GLY A 6 1.25 -14.54 6.45
CA GLY A 6 1.80 -14.03 7.70
C GLY A 6 2.96 -14.88 8.23
N TYR A 7 3.98 -14.23 8.76
CA TYR A 7 5.12 -14.86 9.42
C TYR A 7 5.45 -14.13 10.71
N ALA A 8 5.63 -14.90 11.78
CA ALA A 8 6.24 -14.42 13.01
C ALA A 8 7.76 -14.40 12.81
N CYS A 9 8.39 -13.27 13.07
CA CYS A 9 9.82 -13.03 12.96
C CYS A 9 10.37 -12.58 14.33
N TRP A 10 11.50 -13.13 14.74
CA TRP A 10 12.16 -12.76 16.00
C TRP A 10 13.67 -13.03 15.91
N ILE A 11 14.42 -12.51 16.87
CA ILE A 11 15.83 -12.84 17.13
C ILE A 11 15.94 -13.61 18.45
N GLU A 12 17.04 -14.31 18.67
CA GLU A 12 17.28 -15.08 19.90
C GLU A 12 17.10 -14.20 21.16
N GLY A 13 16.38 -14.71 22.15
CA GLY A 13 16.06 -14.00 23.39
C GLY A 13 14.80 -13.12 23.34
N TYR A 14 14.14 -13.02 22.18
CA TYR A 14 12.90 -12.25 21.97
C TYR A 14 11.75 -13.11 21.41
N GLU A 15 11.76 -14.41 21.67
CA GLU A 15 10.78 -15.39 21.15
C GLU A 15 9.34 -15.09 21.61
N HIS A 16 9.20 -14.46 22.77
CA HIS A 16 7.91 -14.21 23.41
C HIS A 16 7.14 -13.01 22.85
N ASP A 17 7.80 -12.17 22.04
CA ASP A 17 7.19 -10.99 21.40
C ASP A 17 7.61 -10.89 19.92
N PRO A 18 7.13 -11.80 19.06
CA PRO A 18 7.54 -11.80 17.66
C PRO A 18 6.89 -10.66 16.89
N ALA A 19 7.66 -10.03 15.99
CA ALA A 19 7.10 -9.13 15.00
C ALA A 19 6.43 -9.92 13.88
N TYR A 20 5.29 -9.43 13.38
CA TYR A 20 4.57 -10.07 12.29
C TYR A 20 4.84 -9.37 10.96
N GLN A 21 5.26 -10.17 9.97
CA GLN A 21 5.56 -9.74 8.61
C GLN A 21 4.67 -10.49 7.63
N VAL A 22 4.18 -9.84 6.58
CA VAL A 22 3.42 -10.50 5.51
C VAL A 22 4.26 -10.55 4.24
N ALA A 23 4.36 -11.74 3.64
CA ALA A 23 5.17 -11.95 2.45
C ALA A 23 4.74 -13.21 1.67
N THR A 24 5.23 -13.38 0.45
CA THR A 24 5.00 -14.62 -0.34
C THR A 24 5.79 -15.81 0.21
N LYS A 25 6.98 -15.56 0.79
CA LYS A 25 7.92 -16.58 1.26
C LYS A 25 8.58 -16.17 2.59
N ALA A 26 8.96 -17.16 3.40
CA ALA A 26 9.63 -16.94 4.69
C ALA A 26 10.94 -16.13 4.56
N SER A 27 11.72 -16.35 3.50
CA SER A 27 12.97 -15.60 3.26
C SER A 27 12.74 -14.11 2.99
N LYS A 28 11.59 -13.75 2.41
CA LYS A 28 11.20 -12.34 2.20
C LYS A 28 10.76 -11.69 3.51
N ALA A 29 9.99 -12.40 4.33
CA ALA A 29 9.62 -11.95 5.68
C ALA A 29 10.88 -11.75 6.56
N ARG A 30 11.84 -12.69 6.49
CA ARG A 30 13.16 -12.57 7.14
C ARG A 30 13.87 -11.29 6.73
N ALA A 31 13.99 -11.05 5.42
CA ALA A 31 14.68 -9.89 4.87
C ALA A 31 13.96 -8.55 5.17
N ALA A 32 12.63 -8.55 5.31
CA ALA A 32 11.88 -7.38 5.74
C ALA A 32 12.21 -7.04 7.20
N TYR A 33 12.02 -7.99 8.12
CA TYR A 33 12.31 -7.77 9.53
C TYR A 33 13.78 -7.42 9.81
N TRP A 34 14.72 -8.08 9.12
CA TRP A 34 16.14 -7.73 9.21
C TRP A 34 16.41 -6.28 8.80
N ARG A 35 15.79 -5.79 7.72
CA ARG A 35 15.94 -4.39 7.29
C ARG A 35 15.36 -3.42 8.31
N ASP A 36 14.21 -3.76 8.91
CA ASP A 36 13.56 -2.93 9.92
C ASP A 36 14.44 -2.77 11.18
N LEU A 37 15.22 -3.79 11.54
CA LEU A 37 16.12 -3.76 12.70
C LEU A 37 17.52 -3.21 12.39
N ARG A 38 17.96 -3.23 11.14
CA ARG A 38 19.37 -2.95 10.78
C ARG A 38 19.83 -1.55 11.21
N ASP A 39 18.94 -0.57 11.23
CA ASP A 39 19.29 0.81 11.60
C ASP A 39 19.63 0.93 13.10
N VAL A 40 19.01 0.11 13.95
CA VAL A 40 19.23 0.10 15.41
C VAL A 40 20.16 -1.03 15.86
N CYS A 41 20.28 -2.09 15.06
CA CYS A 41 21.12 -3.26 15.30
C CYS A 41 22.00 -3.53 14.06
N PRO A 42 23.03 -2.70 13.80
CA PRO A 42 23.81 -2.76 12.55
C PRO A 42 24.60 -4.06 12.38
N ASP A 43 24.93 -4.73 13.48
CA ASP A 43 25.70 -5.98 13.46
C ASP A 43 24.84 -7.22 13.18
N LEU A 44 23.52 -7.13 13.38
CA LEU A 44 22.57 -8.23 13.16
C LEU A 44 22.72 -8.77 11.74
N LYS A 45 22.95 -10.06 11.63
CA LYS A 45 23.00 -10.79 10.36
C LYS A 45 21.64 -11.35 10.05
N ILE A 46 21.31 -11.39 8.76
CA ILE A 46 20.01 -11.88 8.29
C ILE A 46 19.71 -13.31 8.74
N PHE A 47 20.73 -14.17 8.91
CA PHE A 47 20.54 -15.56 9.33
C PHE A 47 20.18 -15.71 10.81
N GLU A 48 20.42 -14.69 11.63
CA GLU A 48 20.05 -14.64 13.06
C GLU A 48 18.55 -14.33 13.24
N VAL A 49 17.85 -13.98 12.16
CA VAL A 49 16.39 -13.79 12.17
C VAL A 49 15.68 -15.13 11.98
N HIS A 50 15.01 -15.57 13.04
CA HIS A 50 14.11 -16.70 13.04
C HIS A 50 12.77 -16.31 12.42
N VAL A 51 12.18 -17.24 11.66
CA VAL A 51 10.91 -17.03 10.97
C VAL A 51 10.05 -18.28 11.07
N ARG A 52 8.80 -18.12 11.48
CA ARG A 52 7.79 -19.18 11.52
C ARG A 52 6.49 -18.71 10.89
N ARG A 53 5.82 -19.62 10.18
CA ARG A 53 4.52 -19.35 9.57
C ARG A 53 3.47 -19.00 10.64
N ALA A 54 2.70 -17.95 10.40
CA ALA A 54 1.60 -17.51 11.27
C ALA A 54 0.31 -17.32 10.45
N PRO A 55 -0.48 -18.38 10.18
CA PRO A 55 -1.66 -18.32 9.31
C PRO A 55 -2.75 -17.34 9.77
N SER A 56 -2.86 -17.10 11.08
CA SER A 56 -3.80 -16.12 11.62
C SER A 56 -3.50 -14.67 11.22
N HIS A 57 -2.33 -14.40 10.63
CA HIS A 57 -1.89 -13.08 10.16
C HIS A 57 -1.83 -12.99 8.63
N ASP A 58 -2.50 -13.90 7.93
CA ASP A 58 -2.63 -13.81 6.47
C ASP A 58 -3.44 -12.59 6.06
N VAL A 59 -3.02 -11.97 4.96
CA VAL A 59 -3.76 -10.87 4.34
C VAL A 59 -4.31 -11.36 3.01
N THR A 60 -5.63 -11.42 2.93
CA THR A 60 -6.35 -11.75 1.70
C THR A 60 -6.77 -10.47 1.01
N PHE A 61 -6.51 -10.40 -0.29
CA PHE A 61 -6.89 -9.26 -1.12
C PHE A 61 -8.14 -9.57 -1.94
N PRO A 62 -9.02 -8.58 -2.15
CA PRO A 62 -10.13 -8.75 -3.08
C PRO A 62 -9.59 -8.99 -4.50
N ASP A 63 -10.37 -9.72 -5.29
CA ASP A 63 -10.11 -9.80 -6.73
C ASP A 63 -10.39 -8.44 -7.39
N LEU A 64 -9.69 -8.14 -8.49
CA LEU A 64 -9.90 -6.89 -9.21
C LEU A 64 -11.31 -6.87 -9.82
N PRO A 65 -12.14 -5.85 -9.53
CA PRO A 65 -13.46 -5.72 -10.14
C PRO A 65 -13.36 -5.69 -11.67
N SER A 66 -14.32 -6.31 -12.36
CA SER A 66 -14.31 -6.41 -13.82
C SER A 66 -14.38 -5.06 -14.53
N ASP A 67 -15.02 -4.06 -13.92
CA ASP A 67 -15.09 -2.68 -14.44
C ASP A 67 -13.81 -1.85 -14.20
N ALA A 68 -12.85 -2.45 -13.50
CA ALA A 68 -11.52 -1.92 -13.22
C ALA A 68 -10.40 -2.70 -13.94
N CYS A 69 -10.73 -3.61 -14.87
CA CYS A 69 -9.72 -4.39 -15.61
C CYS A 69 -8.88 -3.52 -16.56
N ASP A 70 -9.48 -2.48 -17.13
CA ASP A 70 -8.83 -1.57 -18.09
C ASP A 70 -8.23 -0.35 -17.39
N ILE A 71 -7.45 -0.60 -16.35
CA ILE A 71 -6.66 0.44 -15.68
C ILE A 71 -5.26 0.45 -16.30
N SER A 72 -4.89 1.57 -16.91
CA SER A 72 -3.55 1.80 -17.44
C SER A 72 -2.50 1.78 -16.33
N ASP A 73 -1.23 1.53 -16.66
CA ASP A 73 -0.15 1.53 -15.67
C ASP A 73 -0.03 2.88 -14.96
N ARG A 74 -0.28 3.99 -15.66
CA ARG A 74 -0.25 5.32 -15.07
C ARG A 74 -1.40 5.55 -14.07
N GLU A 75 -2.60 5.11 -14.40
CA GLU A 75 -3.73 5.15 -13.46
C GLU A 75 -3.46 4.25 -12.25
N ARG A 76 -2.87 3.07 -12.45
CA ARG A 76 -2.46 2.15 -11.38
C ARG A 76 -1.50 2.84 -10.42
N ASP A 77 -0.46 3.49 -10.93
CA ASP A 77 0.50 4.23 -10.11
C ASP A 77 -0.18 5.34 -9.30
N ILE A 78 -1.09 6.09 -9.92
CA ILE A 78 -1.84 7.17 -9.23
C ILE A 78 -2.73 6.59 -8.12
N ILE A 79 -3.48 5.53 -8.39
CA ILE A 79 -4.36 4.89 -7.41
C ILE A 79 -3.54 4.34 -6.24
N LEU A 80 -2.46 3.62 -6.52
CA LEU A 80 -1.59 3.04 -5.50
C LEU A 80 -0.87 4.11 -4.69
N HIS A 81 -0.35 5.15 -5.35
CA HIS A 81 0.24 6.30 -4.68
C HIS A 81 -0.80 6.92 -3.75
N THR A 82 -1.98 7.27 -4.27
CA THR A 82 -3.09 7.88 -3.52
C THR A 82 -3.48 7.08 -2.27
N PHE A 83 -3.52 5.76 -2.37
CA PHE A 83 -3.87 4.85 -1.29
C PHE A 83 -2.72 4.61 -0.29
N GLY A 84 -1.49 5.01 -0.62
CA GLY A 84 -0.31 4.70 0.19
C GLY A 84 0.12 3.25 0.07
N GLY A 85 -0.22 2.60 -1.03
CA GLY A 85 0.17 1.23 -1.37
C GLY A 85 1.56 1.11 -1.99
N GLY A 86 2.48 2.04 -1.72
CA GLY A 86 3.84 2.03 -2.28
C GLY A 86 4.65 0.83 -1.78
N SER A 87 5.62 0.38 -2.59
CA SER A 87 6.51 -0.75 -2.25
C SER A 87 7.44 -0.47 -1.06
N HIS A 88 7.62 0.80 -0.69
CA HIS A 88 8.41 1.23 0.46
C HIS A 88 7.59 1.37 1.76
N ILE A 89 6.27 1.22 1.67
CA ILE A 89 5.36 1.35 2.81
C ILE A 89 5.08 -0.04 3.37
N GLN A 90 5.15 -0.16 4.70
CA GLN A 90 4.90 -1.43 5.37
C GLN A 90 3.45 -1.89 5.11
N PRO A 91 3.19 -3.19 4.93
CA PRO A 91 1.85 -3.68 4.59
C PRO A 91 0.73 -3.26 5.54
N HIS A 92 1.02 -3.15 6.84
CA HIS A 92 0.06 -2.70 7.84
C HIS A 92 -0.33 -1.22 7.72
N GLN A 93 0.45 -0.43 6.96
CA GLN A 93 0.18 0.98 6.71
C GLN A 93 -0.53 1.21 5.37
N TRP A 94 -0.74 0.21 4.53
CA TRP A 94 -1.45 0.41 3.27
C TRP A 94 -2.89 0.92 3.52
N GLY A 95 -3.26 2.00 2.84
CA GLY A 95 -4.51 2.70 3.08
C GLY A 95 -4.42 3.85 4.09
N TYR A 96 -3.22 4.18 4.60
CA TYR A 96 -3.03 5.31 5.51
C TYR A 96 -3.41 6.67 4.90
N ARG A 97 -3.41 6.75 3.56
CA ARG A 97 -3.78 7.95 2.79
C ARG A 97 -4.83 7.60 1.76
N ASN A 98 -5.50 8.63 1.26
CA ASN A 98 -6.57 8.49 0.28
C ASN A 98 -6.66 9.65 -0.71
N HIS A 99 -5.67 10.54 -0.77
CA HIS A 99 -5.71 11.73 -1.62
C HIS A 99 -4.52 11.89 -2.56
N TYR A 100 -4.77 12.56 -3.67
CA TYR A 100 -3.81 12.97 -4.69
C TYR A 100 -3.92 14.48 -4.89
N CYS A 101 -2.78 15.15 -4.94
CA CYS A 101 -2.72 16.61 -5.06
C CYS A 101 -2.11 16.97 -6.41
N CYS A 102 -2.85 17.67 -7.26
CA CYS A 102 -2.37 18.12 -8.58
C CYS A 102 -3.15 19.34 -9.09
N ALA A 103 -2.91 19.74 -10.34
CA ALA A 103 -3.73 20.75 -10.99
C ALA A 103 -5.18 20.25 -11.19
N PRO A 104 -6.21 21.12 -11.03
CA PRO A 104 -7.62 20.72 -11.16
C PRO A 104 -7.99 20.18 -12.55
N GLY A 105 -7.26 20.60 -13.59
CA GLY A 105 -7.48 20.17 -14.97
C GLY A 105 -6.82 18.85 -15.36
N GLU A 106 -6.26 18.09 -14.42
CA GLU A 106 -5.48 16.90 -14.75
C GLU A 106 -6.36 15.80 -15.41
N PRO A 107 -6.14 15.45 -16.70
CA PRO A 107 -7.05 14.59 -17.45
C PRO A 107 -7.20 13.18 -16.87
N ILE A 108 -6.12 12.59 -16.35
CA ILE A 108 -6.16 11.21 -15.82
C ILE A 108 -7.03 11.15 -14.57
N LEU A 109 -6.85 12.11 -13.64
CA LEU A 109 -7.63 12.16 -12.41
C LEU A 109 -9.11 12.43 -12.70
N ASN A 110 -9.41 13.30 -13.65
CA ASN A 110 -10.79 13.55 -14.10
C ASN A 110 -11.42 12.31 -14.77
N GLY A 111 -10.64 11.52 -15.51
CA GLY A 111 -11.07 10.22 -16.02
C GLY A 111 -11.41 9.21 -14.92
N LEU A 112 -10.58 9.16 -13.86
CA LEU A 112 -10.84 8.33 -12.68
C LEU A 112 -12.08 8.78 -11.89
N VAL A 113 -12.36 10.09 -11.85
CA VAL A 113 -13.61 10.65 -11.29
C VAL A 113 -14.81 10.19 -12.12
N ALA A 114 -14.76 10.30 -13.44
CA ALA A 114 -15.84 9.85 -14.32
C ALA A 114 -16.15 8.34 -14.17
N ARG A 115 -15.13 7.52 -13.84
CA ARG A 115 -15.27 6.08 -13.55
C ARG A 115 -15.75 5.78 -12.11
N GLY A 116 -15.94 6.81 -11.29
CA GLY A 116 -16.35 6.69 -9.88
C GLY A 116 -15.27 6.12 -8.96
N LEU A 117 -14.00 6.15 -9.37
CA LEU A 117 -12.86 5.68 -8.56
C LEU A 117 -12.32 6.79 -7.64
N MET A 118 -12.59 8.04 -7.98
CA MET A 118 -12.18 9.21 -7.21
C MET A 118 -13.31 10.25 -7.11
N THR A 119 -13.19 11.16 -6.15
CA THR A 119 -13.98 12.40 -6.04
C THR A 119 -13.04 13.60 -6.15
N GLY A 120 -13.54 14.69 -6.72
CA GLY A 120 -12.79 15.93 -6.93
C GLY A 120 -12.99 16.47 -8.35
N PRO A 121 -12.23 17.51 -8.74
CA PRO A 121 -11.30 18.26 -7.91
C PRO A 121 -12.00 19.00 -6.75
N HIS A 122 -11.42 18.94 -5.54
CA HIS A 122 -11.81 19.77 -4.38
C HIS A 122 -10.73 20.84 -4.15
N GLY A 123 -11.11 22.06 -3.72
CA GLY A 123 -10.18 23.20 -3.57
C GLY A 123 -9.93 24.00 -4.85
N ALA A 124 -11.01 24.36 -5.54
CA ALA A 124 -10.99 24.78 -6.95
C ALA A 124 -10.55 26.23 -7.26
N ASP A 125 -9.84 26.95 -6.37
CA ASP A 125 -9.43 28.32 -6.67
C ASP A 125 -7.91 28.57 -6.61
N LYS A 126 -7.50 29.70 -7.21
CA LYS A 126 -6.12 30.22 -7.25
C LYS A 126 -5.55 30.59 -5.86
N ASN A 127 -6.35 30.45 -4.80
CA ASN A 127 -6.02 30.82 -3.43
C ASN A 127 -6.02 29.61 -2.47
N GLY A 128 -6.49 28.43 -2.90
CA GLY A 128 -6.37 27.13 -2.23
C GLY A 128 -7.29 26.94 -1.02
N ASP A 129 -7.90 25.76 -0.89
CA ASP A 129 -8.64 25.31 0.33
C ASP A 129 -7.73 25.14 1.57
N THR A 130 -6.42 25.28 1.37
CA THR A 130 -5.40 25.29 2.43
C THR A 130 -4.42 26.40 2.11
N GLY A 131 -4.27 27.40 2.98
CA GLY A 131 -3.54 28.64 2.71
C GLY A 131 -2.03 28.55 2.40
N MET A 132 -1.49 27.34 2.18
CA MET A 132 -0.10 27.10 1.75
C MET A 132 0.02 26.23 0.49
N TRP A 133 -1.07 25.91 -0.20
CA TRP A 133 -1.01 25.00 -1.35
C TRP A 133 -1.86 25.46 -2.54
N VAL A 134 -1.25 25.43 -3.73
CA VAL A 134 -1.89 25.75 -5.01
C VAL A 134 -2.18 24.46 -5.76
N GLY A 135 -3.46 24.16 -5.97
CA GLY A 135 -3.93 23.01 -6.74
C GLY A 135 -5.25 22.47 -6.19
N ALA A 136 -5.66 21.30 -6.67
CA ALA A 136 -6.84 20.58 -6.21
C ALA A 136 -6.49 19.21 -5.62
N PHE A 137 -7.35 18.75 -4.71
CA PHE A 137 -7.30 17.43 -4.12
C PHE A 137 -8.31 16.50 -4.79
N PHE A 138 -7.87 15.27 -5.03
CA PHE A 138 -8.70 14.16 -5.48
C PHE A 138 -8.64 13.05 -4.45
N TYR A 139 -9.79 12.52 -4.03
CA TYR A 139 -9.88 11.48 -2.99
C TYR A 139 -10.39 10.16 -3.56
N LEU A 140 -9.84 9.03 -3.13
CA LEU A 140 -10.39 7.72 -3.49
C LEU A 140 -11.80 7.54 -2.91
N THR A 141 -12.72 7.09 -3.77
CA THR A 141 -14.00 6.53 -3.32
C THR A 141 -13.76 5.18 -2.63
N ASP A 142 -14.77 4.60 -1.99
CA ASP A 142 -14.66 3.26 -1.43
C ASP A 142 -14.41 2.20 -2.52
N LYS A 143 -14.99 2.41 -3.72
CA LYS A 143 -14.68 1.62 -4.91
C LYS A 143 -13.20 1.77 -5.30
N GLY A 144 -12.67 3.00 -5.32
CA GLY A 144 -11.26 3.26 -5.58
C GLY A 144 -10.32 2.59 -4.59
N LYS A 145 -10.65 2.61 -3.29
CA LYS A 145 -9.89 1.90 -2.24
C LYS A 145 -9.91 0.38 -2.43
N MET A 146 -11.07 -0.18 -2.80
CA MET A 146 -11.19 -1.61 -3.09
C MET A 146 -10.32 -2.01 -4.29
N VAL A 147 -10.35 -1.21 -5.36
CA VAL A 147 -9.48 -1.39 -6.53
C VAL A 147 -8.00 -1.29 -6.13
N ALA A 148 -7.62 -0.30 -5.32
CA ALA A 148 -6.25 -0.16 -4.82
C ALA A 148 -5.78 -1.41 -4.07
N ARG A 149 -6.63 -1.97 -3.19
CA ARG A 149 -6.33 -3.23 -2.48
C ARG A 149 -6.16 -4.41 -3.42
N ALA A 150 -7.01 -4.55 -4.43
CA ALA A 150 -6.89 -5.61 -5.42
C ALA A 150 -5.58 -5.49 -6.24
N LEU A 151 -5.22 -4.26 -6.65
CA LEU A 151 -3.98 -3.97 -7.37
C LEU A 151 -2.74 -4.30 -6.52
N ILE A 152 -2.76 -3.99 -5.22
CA ILE A 152 -1.70 -4.41 -4.28
C ILE A 152 -1.62 -5.94 -4.25
N GLY A 153 -2.76 -6.63 -4.12
CA GLY A 153 -2.81 -8.09 -4.12
C GLY A 153 -2.19 -8.69 -5.39
N GLN A 154 -2.52 -8.14 -6.56
CA GLN A 154 -1.91 -8.57 -7.83
C GLN A 154 -0.40 -8.33 -7.89
N ARG A 155 0.08 -7.19 -7.37
CA ARG A 155 1.51 -6.84 -7.37
C ARG A 155 2.33 -7.70 -6.41
N GLU A 156 1.81 -7.91 -5.20
CA GLU A 156 2.57 -8.50 -4.09
C GLU A 156 2.44 -10.01 -4.02
N ALA A 157 1.32 -10.58 -4.48
CA ALA A 157 1.08 -12.02 -4.42
C ALA A 157 1.35 -12.76 -5.74
N ALA A 158 1.80 -12.04 -6.79
CA ALA A 158 2.39 -12.64 -7.99
C ALA A 158 3.78 -13.25 -7.68
#